data_AF-A0A841CCB1-F1
#
_entry.id   AF-A0A841CCB1-F1
#
_cell.length_a   1.000
_cell.length_b   1.000
_cell.length_c   1.000
_cell.angle_alpha   90.00
_cell.angle_beta   90.00
_cell.angle_gamma   90.00
#
_symmetry.space_group_name_H-M   'P 1'
#
loop_
_entity.id
_entity.type
_entity.pdbx_description
1 polymer ?
#
loop_
_entity_poly.entity_id
_entity_poly.type
_entity_poly.pdbx_seq_one_letter_code
_entity_poly.pdbx_strand_id
1 'polypeptide(L)' 'MSRSRNARPRIRLFRRRPADDLLERSFRSCPGCSAEVHVFADVCRHCGGPLEQFAS' A
#
# COMPACT_ATOMS: atom_id res chain seq x y z
N MET A 1 17.15 -8.09 -52.82
CA MET A 1 16.18 -7.60 -51.82
C MET A 1 16.62 -8.03 -50.43
N SER A 2 17.16 -7.11 -49.60
CA SER A 2 17.60 -7.44 -48.24
C SER A 2 17.29 -6.28 -47.29
N ARG A 3 16.04 -6.23 -46.79
CA ARG A 3 15.58 -5.17 -45.87
C ARG A 3 16.01 -5.53 -44.44
N SER A 4 17.12 -4.96 -43.98
CA SER A 4 17.53 -4.95 -42.57
C SER A 4 16.45 -4.30 -41.72
N ARG A 5 15.71 -5.11 -40.97
CA ARG A 5 14.69 -4.63 -40.02
C ARG A 5 15.40 -4.22 -38.72
N ASN A 6 15.61 -2.92 -38.58
CA ASN A 6 16.16 -2.28 -37.39
C ASN A 6 15.09 -2.30 -36.28
N ALA A 7 15.10 -3.34 -35.44
CA ALA A 7 14.14 -3.52 -34.35
C ALA A 7 14.55 -2.68 -33.14
N ARG A 8 14.07 -1.42 -33.08
CA ARG A 8 14.25 -0.56 -31.90
C ARG A 8 13.46 -1.13 -30.72
N PRO A 9 14.07 -1.31 -29.52
CA PRO A 9 13.33 -1.75 -28.34
C PRO A 9 12.34 -0.67 -27.94
N ARG A 10 11.05 -0.99 -27.97
CA ARG A 10 9.98 -0.10 -27.50
C ARG A 10 10.10 0.01 -25.98
N ILE A 11 10.79 1.04 -25.51
CA ILE A 11 10.91 1.37 -24.10
C ILE A 11 9.49 1.55 -23.56
N ARG A 12 9.00 0.59 -22.78
CA ARG A 12 7.70 0.68 -22.10
C ARG A 12 7.88 1.61 -20.90
N LEU A 13 7.83 2.92 -21.16
CA LEU A 13 8.01 4.01 -20.18
C LEU A 13 7.02 3.95 -19.00
N PHE A 14 5.93 3.19 -19.13
CA PHE A 14 4.88 3.05 -18.12
C PHE A 14 4.92 1.69 -17.40
N ARG A 15 6.10 1.29 -16.91
CA ARG A 15 6.17 0.16 -15.97
C ARG A 15 5.49 0.60 -14.67
N ARG A 16 4.27 0.09 -14.41
CA ARG A 16 3.56 0.34 -13.14
C ARG A 16 4.52 0.01 -12.00
N ARG A 17 4.77 0.98 -11.13
CA ARG A 17 5.50 0.79 -9.87
C ARG A 17 4.71 -0.26 -9.06
N PRO A 18 5.37 -1.27 -8.46
CA PRO A 18 4.69 -2.14 -7.51
C PRO A 18 4.08 -1.27 -6.41
N ALA A 19 2.83 -1.56 -6.06
CA ALA A 19 2.11 -0.84 -5.02
C ALA A 19 2.94 -0.90 -3.74
N ASP A 20 3.13 0.27 -3.13
CA ASP A 20 4.05 0.50 -2.04
C ASP A 20 3.62 -0.30 -0.80
N ASP A 21 4.36 -1.36 -0.45
CA ASP A 21 4.09 -2.28 0.67
C ASP A 21 4.09 -1.57 2.04
N LEU A 22 4.54 -0.30 2.15
CA LEU A 22 4.49 0.45 3.40
C LEU A 22 3.06 0.80 3.83
N LEU A 23 2.14 1.01 2.89
CA LEU A 23 0.78 1.44 3.23
C LEU A 23 -0.06 0.28 3.80
N GLU A 24 0.07 -0.91 3.20
CA GLU A 24 -0.58 -2.13 3.69
C GLU A 24 -0.09 -2.54 5.08
N ARG A 25 1.19 -2.28 5.41
CA ARG A 25 1.75 -2.55 6.74
C ARG A 25 1.22 -1.63 7.84
N SER A 26 0.50 -0.56 7.47
CA SER A 26 0.06 0.50 8.39
C SER A 26 -1.35 0.28 8.95
N PHE A 27 -1.93 -0.91 8.78
CA PHE A 27 -3.19 -1.29 9.40
C PHE A 27 -2.98 -2.34 10.50
N ARG A 28 -3.70 -2.18 11.61
CA ARG A 28 -3.76 -3.10 12.75
C ARG A 28 -5.21 -3.44 13.05
N SER A 29 -5.46 -4.58 13.67
CA SER A 29 -6.80 -4.93 14.14
C SER A 29 -7.11 -4.22 15.47
N CYS A 30 -8.30 -3.64 15.59
CA CYS A 30 -8.77 -3.04 16.84
C CYS A 30 -8.99 -4.13 17.90
N PRO A 31 -8.44 -3.99 19.12
CA PRO A 31 -8.59 -5.00 20.18
C PRO A 31 -10.04 -5.11 20.71
N GLY A 32 -10.87 -4.08 20.51
CA GLY A 32 -12.26 -4.07 21.01
C GLY A 32 -13.30 -4.62 20.03
N CYS A 33 -13.08 -4.49 18.73
CA CYS A 33 -14.10 -4.85 17.72
C CYS A 33 -13.55 -5.58 16.49
N SER A 34 -12.26 -5.96 16.50
CA SER A 34 -11.53 -6.64 15.43
C SER A 34 -11.52 -5.97 14.05
N ALA A 35 -12.10 -4.78 13.90
CA ALA A 35 -12.05 -4.00 12.68
C ALA A 35 -10.61 -3.54 12.35
N GLU A 36 -10.30 -3.44 11.06
CA GLU A 36 -9.03 -2.89 10.59
C GLU A 36 -8.99 -1.37 10.82
N VAL A 37 -7.94 -0.91 11.50
CA VAL A 37 -7.71 0.48 11.86
C VAL A 37 -6.29 0.88 11.57
N HIS A 38 -6.06 2.15 11.25
CA HIS A 38 -4.71 2.66 10.98
C HIS A 38 -3.85 2.63 12.26
N VAL A 39 -2.54 2.34 12.17
CA VAL A 39 -1.67 2.29 13.36
C VAL A 39 -1.62 3.63 14.09
N PHE A 40 -1.63 4.73 13.34
CA PHE A 40 -1.69 6.11 13.86
C PHE A 40 -3.09 6.57 14.32
N ALA A 41 -4.11 5.72 14.29
CA ALA A 41 -5.43 6.11 14.80
C ALA A 41 -5.43 6.06 16.33
N ASP A 42 -5.85 7.17 16.95
CA ASP A 42 -6.15 7.29 18.39
C ASP A 42 -7.47 6.64 18.81
N VAL A 43 -8.43 6.58 17.90
CA VAL A 43 -9.79 6.11 18.18
C VAL A 43 -10.27 5.22 17.04
N CYS A 44 -10.88 4.09 17.39
CA CYS A 44 -11.50 3.21 16.42
C CYS A 44 -12.79 3.84 15.87
N ARG A 45 -12.90 3.99 14.54
CA ARG A 45 -14.12 4.51 13.90
C ARG A 45 -15.32 3.54 13.96
N HIS A 46 -15.09 2.25 14.22
CA HIS A 46 -16.15 1.25 14.30
C HIS A 46 -16.80 1.18 15.68
N CYS A 47 -16.00 1.11 16.75
CA CYS A 47 -16.51 0.98 18.11
C CYS A 47 -16.37 2.23 18.99
N GLY A 48 -15.63 3.24 18.53
CA GLY A 48 -15.32 4.44 19.33
C GLY A 48 -14.31 4.18 20.46
N GLY A 49 -13.74 2.98 20.55
CA GLY A 49 -12.77 2.64 21.58
C GLY A 49 -11.44 3.37 21.39
N PRO A 50 -10.79 3.83 22.48
CA PRO A 50 -9.45 4.40 22.39
C PRO A 50 -8.45 3.32 21.95
N LEU A 51 -7.58 3.69 21.04
CA LEU A 51 -6.52 2.86 20.51
C LEU A 51 -5.19 3.43 21.02
N GLU A 52 -4.54 2.72 21.95
CA GLU A 52 -3.23 3.16 22.43
C GLU A 52 -2.23 3.17 21.26
N GLN A 53 -1.63 4.33 21.01
CA GLN A 53 -0.61 4.48 19.99
C GLN A 53 0.69 3.90 20.54
N PHE A 54 1.22 2.84 19.90
CA PHE A 54 2.61 2.45 20.16
C PHE A 54 3.50 3.43 19.40
N ALA A 55 3.80 4.57 20.02
CA ALA A 55 4.91 5.42 19.61
C ALA A 55 6.20 4.66 19.96
N SER A 56 6.87 4.11 18.94
CA SER A 56 8.26 3.61 19.04
C SER A 56 9.25 4.72 18.78
#